data_AF-A0A553NJL3-F1
#
_entry.id   AF-A0A553NJL3-F1
#
_cell.length_a   1.000
_cell.length_b   1.000
_cell.length_c   1.000
_cell.angle_alpha   90.00
_cell.angle_beta   90.00
_cell.angle_gamma   90.00
#
_symmetry.space_group_name_H-M   'P 1'
#
loop_
_entity.id
_entity.type
_entity.pdbx_description
1 polymer ?
#
loop_
_entity_poly.entity_id
_entity_poly.type
_entity_poly.pdbx_seq_one_letter_code
_entity_poly.pdbx_strand_id
1 'polypeptide(L)'
;MAHPEAAFRDAAERTCVDIGTVVERRVAELFMFDFEISGIHLNESERSKAVALNVKLLDLYHKFLSGSQLPNSVKKHLLPENIRHCFSIDGDRVQIGGLHADSPNELVREAAYKIFLYPNSNLLVCLDELLASRHELATLVGYESFAHRALKGTMAKTPETVMTFLKLLTEKLSERTSKDFKMMREMKRRHSMHAIDPSVYSPYFSLGACMEGLNHLLLQLLGVFFRAEEPKMGEVWSQDVRKLAVVHETEGLLGYIYCDFFRRPDKPHQHPVVVLMLSLPPPSNRSPSLLTPSMMENLFHEMGHAMHSMLGRTRYQHVTGTRCTTDFAEVPSILMEYFASDYRVVRHPFLSTWHLVCVNPREFVELLTLSCRSTTDVLRETQETFYGLPYVNNTAWQLRFSHLVGYGAKYYSYLLSRAVASMVWRQCFLQDPFSRVMGERYRREMLAHGGSKEPMLMVQGMLQKIPTIEDFVDALVLDLDAEVKSSFQDK
;
A
#
# COMPACT_ATOMS: atom_id res chain seq x y z
N MET A 1 20.59 14.96 6.16
CA MET A 1 20.54 16.28 5.48
C MET A 1 21.96 16.59 5.01
N ALA A 2 22.12 17.20 3.83
CA ALA A 2 23.45 17.51 3.30
C ALA A 2 24.13 18.61 4.14
N HIS A 3 25.36 18.35 4.61
CA HIS A 3 26.19 19.37 5.25
C HIS A 3 27.11 20.00 4.18
N PRO A 4 27.35 21.32 4.19
CA PRO A 4 28.21 21.96 3.19
C PRO A 4 29.70 21.62 3.36
N GLU A 5 30.15 21.40 4.60
CA GLU A 5 31.56 21.22 4.93
C GLU A 5 32.10 19.82 4.58
N ALA A 6 33.26 19.78 3.90
CA ALA A 6 33.96 18.54 3.56
C ALA A 6 34.32 17.68 4.79
N ALA A 7 34.57 18.30 5.95
CA ALA A 7 34.92 17.60 7.19
C ALA A 7 33.87 16.54 7.61
N PHE A 8 32.58 16.72 7.26
CA PHE A 8 31.53 15.74 7.51
C PHE A 8 31.60 14.54 6.57
N ARG A 9 32.03 14.74 5.32
CA ARG A 9 32.32 13.65 4.38
C ARG A 9 33.51 12.83 4.89
N ASP A 10 34.62 13.49 5.22
CA ASP A 10 35.81 12.83 5.76
C ASP A 10 35.50 12.10 7.08
N ALA A 11 34.63 12.65 7.93
CA ALA A 11 34.17 12.00 9.14
C ALA A 11 33.33 10.75 8.83
N ALA A 12 32.42 10.81 7.85
CA ALA A 12 31.66 9.64 7.40
C ALA A 12 32.57 8.56 6.79
N GLU A 13 33.49 8.93 5.89
CA GLU A 13 34.44 8.01 5.28
C GLU A 13 35.35 7.34 6.32
N ARG A 14 35.90 8.09 7.30
CA ARG A 14 36.62 7.50 8.44
C ARG A 14 35.72 6.59 9.29
N THR A 15 34.49 7.00 9.59
CA THR A 15 33.53 6.18 10.35
C THR A 15 33.23 4.86 9.65
N CYS A 16 33.24 4.81 8.31
CA CYS A 16 33.07 3.57 7.54
C CYS A 16 34.24 2.58 7.65
N VAL A 17 35.46 3.04 7.99
CA VAL A 17 36.67 2.21 8.00
C VAL A 17 36.82 1.40 9.30
N ASP A 18 36.54 2.01 10.45
CA ASP A 18 36.79 1.41 11.78
C ASP A 18 35.68 0.42 12.25
N ILE A 19 34.99 -0.25 11.32
CA ILE A 19 33.74 -0.95 11.59
C ILE A 19 33.91 -2.45 11.87
N GLY A 20 33.55 -2.85 13.09
CA GLY A 20 33.64 -4.22 13.59
C GLY A 20 32.50 -5.17 13.19
N THR A 21 31.23 -4.76 13.30
CA THR A 21 30.08 -5.69 13.09
C THR A 21 29.40 -5.54 11.73
N VAL A 22 28.74 -6.63 11.29
CA VAL A 22 27.95 -6.67 10.04
C VAL A 22 26.82 -5.63 10.05
N VAL A 23 26.16 -5.44 11.20
CA VAL A 23 25.11 -4.43 11.36
C VAL A 23 25.69 -3.02 11.22
N GLU A 24 26.79 -2.71 11.91
CA GLU A 24 27.46 -1.40 11.78
C GLU A 24 27.93 -1.13 10.34
N ARG A 25 28.35 -2.16 9.59
CA ARG A 25 28.73 -2.00 8.18
C ARG A 25 27.52 -1.65 7.33
N ARG A 26 26.40 -2.37 7.50
CA ARG A 26 25.15 -2.08 6.80
C ARG A 26 24.59 -0.69 7.13
N VAL A 27 24.69 -0.29 8.39
CA VAL A 27 24.39 1.05 8.90
C VAL A 27 25.20 2.11 8.13
N ALA A 28 26.52 1.92 8.00
CA ALA A 28 27.40 2.88 7.33
C ALA A 28 27.24 2.91 5.81
N GLU A 29 27.00 1.76 5.17
CA GLU A 29 26.60 1.68 3.75
C GLU A 29 25.35 2.53 3.46
N LEU A 30 24.33 2.42 4.32
CA LEU A 30 23.08 3.18 4.19
C LEU A 30 23.31 4.69 4.43
N PHE A 31 24.10 5.07 5.43
CA PHE A 31 24.47 6.48 5.63
C PHE A 31 25.24 7.07 4.45
N MET A 32 26.23 6.34 3.91
CA MET A 32 26.99 6.81 2.75
C MET A 32 26.08 6.94 1.52
N PHE A 33 25.20 5.97 1.28
CA PHE A 33 24.20 6.03 0.22
C PHE A 33 23.24 7.24 0.37
N ASP A 34 22.75 7.52 1.58
CA ASP A 34 21.91 8.70 1.86
C ASP A 34 22.64 10.02 1.57
N PHE A 35 23.95 10.09 1.85
CA PHE A 35 24.78 11.23 1.46
C PHE A 35 25.05 11.30 -0.05
N GLU A 36 25.26 10.17 -0.73
CA GLU A 36 25.40 10.10 -2.20
C GLU A 36 24.15 10.65 -2.91
N ILE A 37 22.95 10.13 -2.57
CA ILE A 37 21.70 10.57 -3.20
C ILE A 37 21.32 12.01 -2.82
N SER A 38 21.91 12.55 -1.75
CA SER A 38 21.83 13.97 -1.36
C SER A 38 22.87 14.85 -2.07
N GLY A 39 23.75 14.29 -2.90
CA GLY A 39 24.72 15.05 -3.68
C GLY A 39 25.97 15.49 -2.90
N ILE A 40 26.39 14.79 -1.85
CA ILE A 40 27.60 15.18 -1.08
C ILE A 40 28.88 15.19 -1.94
N HIS A 41 28.92 14.34 -2.96
CA HIS A 41 30.04 14.17 -3.88
C HIS A 41 30.15 15.29 -4.92
N LEU A 42 29.08 16.09 -5.11
CA LEU A 42 28.99 17.15 -6.09
C LEU A 42 29.82 18.38 -5.69
N ASN A 43 30.20 19.18 -6.68
CA ASN A 43 30.83 20.48 -6.43
C ASN A 43 29.83 21.48 -5.80
N GLU A 44 30.32 22.60 -5.27
CA GLU A 44 29.49 23.56 -4.51
C GLU A 44 28.30 24.13 -5.31
N SER A 45 28.49 24.39 -6.61
CA SER A 45 27.44 24.91 -7.51
C SER A 45 26.37 23.84 -7.79
N GLU A 46 26.82 22.63 -8.15
CA GLU A 46 25.96 21.47 -8.36
C GLU A 46 25.17 21.08 -7.09
N ARG A 47 25.83 21.10 -5.93
CA ARG A 47 25.21 20.81 -4.63
C ARG A 47 24.18 21.89 -4.26
N SER A 48 24.47 23.15 -4.51
CA SER A 48 23.51 24.26 -4.34
C SER A 48 22.28 24.07 -5.23
N LYS A 49 22.48 23.66 -6.50
CA LYS A 49 21.39 23.31 -7.41
C LYS A 49 20.59 22.10 -6.92
N ALA A 50 21.24 21.05 -6.40
CA ALA A 50 20.58 19.88 -5.84
C ALA A 50 19.74 20.23 -4.60
N VAL A 51 20.21 21.12 -3.72
CA VAL A 51 19.43 21.63 -2.58
C VAL A 51 18.20 22.41 -3.07
N ALA A 52 18.36 23.33 -4.02
CA ALA A 52 17.25 24.09 -4.59
C ALA A 52 16.18 23.19 -5.24
N LEU A 53 16.61 22.15 -5.97
CA LEU A 53 15.70 21.15 -6.55
C LEU A 53 14.95 20.35 -5.50
N ASN A 54 15.58 19.97 -4.39
CA ASN A 54 14.89 19.28 -3.29
C ASN A 54 13.85 20.19 -2.61
N VAL A 55 14.14 21.47 -2.40
CA VAL A 55 13.16 22.45 -1.87
C VAL A 55 11.98 22.59 -2.84
N LYS A 56 12.24 22.79 -4.15
CA LYS A 56 11.20 22.86 -5.19
C LYS A 56 10.33 21.59 -5.20
N LEU A 57 10.94 20.41 -5.07
CA LEU A 57 10.22 19.14 -5.03
C LEU A 57 9.33 19.01 -3.80
N LEU A 58 9.75 19.46 -2.61
CA LEU A 58 8.90 19.46 -1.40
C LEU A 58 7.65 20.33 -1.59
N ASP A 59 7.80 21.54 -2.15
CA ASP A 59 6.68 22.41 -2.50
C ASP A 59 5.72 21.76 -3.50
N LEU A 60 6.25 21.17 -4.57
CA LEU A 60 5.46 20.49 -5.60
C LEU A 60 4.76 19.23 -5.04
N TYR A 61 5.40 18.48 -4.15
CA TYR A 61 4.81 17.34 -3.46
C TYR A 61 3.63 17.77 -2.59
N HIS A 62 3.75 18.85 -1.81
CA HIS A 62 2.65 19.37 -1.00
C HIS A 62 1.48 19.87 -1.88
N LYS A 63 1.78 20.68 -2.91
CA LYS A 63 0.80 21.19 -3.88
C LYS A 63 0.05 20.06 -4.59
N PHE A 64 0.78 19.05 -5.08
CA PHE A 64 0.20 17.91 -5.79
C PHE A 64 -0.63 17.02 -4.85
N LEU A 65 -0.12 16.68 -3.67
CA LEU A 65 -0.84 15.83 -2.71
C LEU A 65 -2.15 16.48 -2.27
N SER A 66 -2.11 17.75 -1.87
CA SER A 66 -3.30 18.53 -1.54
C SER A 66 -4.29 18.58 -2.71
N GLY A 67 -3.83 19.00 -3.89
CA GLY A 67 -4.67 19.07 -5.09
C GLY A 67 -5.29 17.73 -5.51
N SER A 68 -4.58 16.62 -5.34
CA SER A 68 -5.04 15.28 -5.71
C SER A 68 -6.29 14.84 -4.93
N GLN A 69 -6.45 15.32 -3.70
CA GLN A 69 -7.56 14.98 -2.81
C GLN A 69 -8.77 15.93 -2.94
N LEU A 70 -8.63 17.10 -3.56
CA LEU A 70 -9.72 18.08 -3.64
C LEU A 70 -10.88 17.61 -4.55
N PRO A 71 -12.15 17.81 -4.14
CA PRO A 71 -13.30 17.50 -4.98
C PRO A 71 -13.33 18.37 -6.24
N ASN A 72 -13.82 17.81 -7.35
CA ASN A 72 -14.15 18.59 -8.54
C ASN A 72 -15.62 19.05 -8.46
N SER A 73 -15.90 20.25 -8.98
CA SER A 73 -17.23 20.87 -8.87
C SER A 73 -17.82 21.31 -10.20
N VAL A 74 -19.07 20.93 -10.44
CA VAL A 74 -19.84 21.24 -11.66
C VAL A 74 -21.05 22.11 -11.32
N LYS A 75 -21.59 22.88 -12.29
CA LYS A 75 -22.85 23.63 -12.08
C LYS A 75 -24.05 22.67 -12.06
N LYS A 76 -25.04 22.92 -11.20
CA LYS A 76 -26.22 22.05 -10.98
C LYS A 76 -26.95 21.67 -12.26
N HIS A 77 -27.14 22.62 -13.17
CA HIS A 77 -27.89 22.40 -14.42
C HIS A 77 -27.21 21.44 -15.40
N LEU A 78 -25.90 21.17 -15.25
CA LEU A 78 -25.16 20.21 -16.07
C LEU A 78 -25.31 18.76 -15.56
N LEU A 79 -25.94 18.55 -14.39
CA LEU A 79 -26.26 17.23 -13.86
C LEU A 79 -27.78 16.95 -13.93
N PRO A 80 -28.19 15.73 -14.30
CA PRO A 80 -29.58 15.27 -14.18
C PRO A 80 -30.11 15.44 -12.74
N GLU A 81 -31.31 15.99 -12.61
CA GLU A 81 -31.89 16.35 -11.31
C GLU A 81 -32.04 15.16 -10.37
N ASN A 82 -32.41 14.00 -10.92
CA ASN A 82 -32.56 12.74 -10.21
C ASN A 82 -31.27 12.17 -9.60
N ILE A 83 -30.08 12.73 -9.89
CA ILE A 83 -28.81 12.32 -9.25
C ILE A 83 -28.12 13.43 -8.43
N ARG A 84 -28.61 14.68 -8.46
CA ARG A 84 -27.98 15.80 -7.73
C ARG A 84 -27.91 15.56 -6.22
N HIS A 85 -28.92 14.87 -5.66
CA HIS A 85 -29.01 14.55 -4.23
C HIS A 85 -28.04 13.46 -3.77
N CYS A 86 -27.37 12.75 -4.69
CA CYS A 86 -26.38 11.71 -4.37
C CYS A 86 -24.98 12.29 -4.06
N PHE A 87 -24.84 13.62 -4.15
CA PHE A 87 -23.57 14.35 -4.06
C PHE A 87 -23.69 15.55 -3.11
N SER A 88 -22.56 16.12 -2.69
CA SER A 88 -22.54 17.32 -1.86
C SER A 88 -22.92 18.56 -2.69
N ILE A 89 -23.74 19.45 -2.14
CA ILE A 89 -24.25 20.64 -2.82
C ILE A 89 -23.73 21.92 -2.15
N ASP A 90 -23.24 22.85 -2.96
CA ASP A 90 -22.58 24.09 -2.55
C ASP A 90 -23.00 25.23 -3.49
N GLY A 91 -23.90 26.11 -3.05
CA GLY A 91 -24.44 27.19 -3.88
C GLY A 91 -25.15 26.68 -5.15
N ASP A 92 -24.71 27.13 -6.34
CA ASP A 92 -25.13 26.60 -7.66
C ASP A 92 -24.30 25.38 -8.12
N ARG A 93 -23.40 24.87 -7.28
CA ARG A 93 -22.47 23.80 -7.65
C ARG A 93 -22.79 22.49 -6.93
N VAL A 94 -22.34 21.41 -7.55
CA VAL A 94 -22.32 20.06 -7.01
C VAL A 94 -20.86 19.64 -6.89
N GLN A 95 -20.45 19.25 -5.69
CA GLN A 95 -19.09 18.86 -5.30
C GLN A 95 -19.01 17.33 -5.33
N ILE A 96 -18.05 16.79 -6.10
CA ILE A 96 -17.82 15.34 -6.26
C ILE A 96 -16.39 15.03 -5.81
N GLY A 97 -16.29 14.31 -4.69
CA GLY A 97 -15.03 14.00 -3.99
C GLY A 97 -14.54 12.56 -4.13
N GLY A 98 -15.11 11.77 -5.04
CA GLY A 98 -14.70 10.38 -5.26
C GLY A 98 -15.39 9.74 -6.45
N LEU A 99 -15.14 8.44 -6.66
CA LEU A 99 -15.65 7.67 -7.80
C LEU A 99 -17.06 7.09 -7.61
N HIS A 100 -17.57 7.03 -6.37
CA HIS A 100 -18.87 6.43 -6.03
C HIS A 100 -19.08 5.01 -6.62
N ALA A 101 -18.02 4.21 -6.71
CA ALA A 101 -17.99 2.95 -7.45
C ALA A 101 -19.07 1.95 -7.02
N ASP A 102 -19.39 1.90 -5.73
CA ASP A 102 -20.36 1.00 -5.11
C ASP A 102 -21.83 1.47 -5.26
N SER A 103 -22.06 2.66 -5.85
CA SER A 103 -23.42 3.16 -6.05
C SER A 103 -24.18 2.25 -7.02
N PRO A 104 -25.42 1.80 -6.72
CA PRO A 104 -26.20 0.96 -7.64
C PRO A 104 -26.60 1.71 -8.92
N ASN A 105 -26.77 3.03 -8.85
CA ASN A 105 -27.19 3.88 -9.97
C ASN A 105 -26.02 4.15 -10.94
N GLU A 106 -26.14 3.72 -12.20
CA GLU A 106 -25.06 3.88 -13.18
C GLU A 106 -24.78 5.33 -13.55
N LEU A 107 -25.79 6.21 -13.55
CA LEU A 107 -25.61 7.64 -13.83
C LEU A 107 -24.84 8.34 -12.70
N VAL A 108 -24.99 7.88 -11.46
CA VAL A 108 -24.18 8.35 -10.33
C VAL A 108 -22.72 7.92 -10.51
N ARG A 109 -22.46 6.65 -10.84
CA ARG A 109 -21.10 6.15 -11.11
C ARG A 109 -20.44 6.88 -12.28
N GLU A 110 -21.16 7.06 -13.38
CA GLU A 110 -20.63 7.72 -14.59
C GLU A 110 -20.34 9.21 -14.36
N ALA A 111 -21.28 9.94 -13.76
CA ALA A 111 -21.09 11.35 -13.41
C ALA A 111 -19.93 11.52 -12.41
N ALA A 112 -19.86 10.67 -11.38
CA ALA A 112 -18.78 10.67 -10.42
C ALA A 112 -17.42 10.45 -11.09
N TYR A 113 -17.28 9.38 -11.89
CA TYR A 113 -16.05 9.05 -12.61
C TYR A 113 -15.60 10.19 -13.52
N LYS A 114 -16.48 10.69 -14.41
CA LYS A 114 -16.14 11.73 -15.38
C LYS A 114 -15.80 13.07 -14.74
N ILE A 115 -16.49 13.46 -13.66
CA ILE A 115 -16.27 14.77 -13.02
C ILE A 115 -15.12 14.71 -12.01
N PHE A 116 -15.02 13.68 -11.16
CA PHE A 116 -13.92 13.56 -10.20
C PHE A 116 -12.56 13.43 -10.88
N LEU A 117 -12.50 12.70 -12.00
CA LEU A 117 -11.29 12.55 -12.80
C LEU A 117 -11.12 13.64 -13.89
N TYR A 118 -11.99 14.65 -13.95
CA TYR A 118 -11.87 15.72 -14.95
C TYR A 118 -10.52 16.47 -14.83
N PRO A 119 -9.81 16.73 -15.95
CA PRO A 119 -8.49 17.38 -15.94
C PRO A 119 -8.46 18.72 -15.19
N ASN A 120 -7.40 18.92 -14.41
CA ASN A 120 -7.10 20.19 -13.75
C ASN A 120 -5.77 20.73 -14.30
N SER A 121 -5.81 21.86 -15.01
CA SER A 121 -4.65 22.46 -15.68
C SER A 121 -3.50 22.75 -14.72
N ASN A 122 -3.81 23.26 -13.53
CA ASN A 122 -2.81 23.66 -12.55
C ASN A 122 -2.13 22.43 -11.93
N LEU A 123 -2.89 21.34 -11.76
CA LEU A 123 -2.39 20.09 -11.22
C LEU A 123 -1.62 19.26 -12.27
N LEU A 124 -1.95 19.39 -13.56
CA LEU A 124 -1.14 18.90 -14.68
C LEU A 124 0.23 19.58 -14.73
N VAL A 125 0.26 20.93 -14.76
CA VAL A 125 1.52 21.69 -14.74
C VAL A 125 2.35 21.37 -13.50
N CYS A 126 1.71 21.26 -12.33
CA CYS A 126 2.38 20.84 -11.09
C CYS A 126 2.97 19.43 -11.17
N LEU A 127 2.33 18.49 -11.87
CA LEU A 127 2.84 17.13 -12.07
C LEU A 127 3.99 17.10 -13.09
N ASP A 128 3.86 17.82 -14.20
CA ASP A 128 4.89 17.86 -15.24
C ASP A 128 6.17 18.55 -14.70
N GLU A 129 6.03 19.64 -13.92
CA GLU A 129 7.16 20.26 -13.20
C GLU A 129 7.78 19.33 -12.15
N LEU A 130 6.97 18.53 -11.45
CA LEU A 130 7.43 17.56 -10.45
C LEU A 130 8.25 16.44 -11.11
N LEU A 131 7.78 15.91 -12.25
CA LEU A 131 8.48 14.88 -13.01
C LEU A 131 9.76 15.41 -13.65
N ALA A 132 9.75 16.62 -14.22
CA ALA A 132 10.95 17.28 -14.74
C ALA A 132 12.00 17.52 -13.65
N SER A 133 11.59 18.11 -12.51
CA SER A 133 12.50 18.40 -11.39
C SER A 133 13.06 17.11 -10.75
N ARG A 134 12.30 16.00 -10.80
CA ARG A 134 12.78 14.66 -10.39
C ARG A 134 13.83 14.09 -11.34
N HIS A 135 13.64 14.21 -12.65
CA HIS A 135 14.62 13.75 -13.62
C HIS A 135 15.90 14.58 -13.53
N GLU A 136 15.78 15.90 -13.43
CA GLU A 136 16.92 16.82 -13.27
C GLU A 136 17.71 16.55 -11.98
N LEU A 137 17.04 16.31 -10.84
CA LEU A 137 17.73 15.92 -9.61
C LEU A 137 18.43 14.55 -9.74
N ALA A 138 17.85 13.61 -10.48
CA ALA A 138 18.42 12.28 -10.66
C ALA A 138 19.68 12.30 -11.54
N THR A 139 19.65 13.02 -12.67
CA THR A 139 20.81 13.16 -13.55
C THR A 139 21.91 13.99 -12.90
N LEU A 140 21.56 15.03 -12.13
CA LEU A 140 22.51 15.84 -11.36
C LEU A 140 23.28 15.03 -10.31
N VAL A 141 22.69 14.00 -9.70
CA VAL A 141 23.38 13.10 -8.74
C VAL A 141 23.84 11.78 -9.38
N GLY A 142 23.99 11.75 -10.71
CA GLY A 142 24.66 10.65 -11.43
C GLY A 142 23.81 9.45 -11.85
N TYR A 143 22.48 9.58 -11.90
CA TYR A 143 21.55 8.51 -12.31
C TYR A 143 20.83 8.85 -13.62
N GLU A 144 20.73 7.88 -14.53
CA GLU A 144 20.03 8.05 -15.83
C GLU A 144 18.56 8.50 -15.66
N SER A 145 17.87 8.02 -14.63
CA SER A 145 16.47 8.39 -14.38
C SER A 145 16.14 8.45 -12.89
N PHE A 146 15.02 9.09 -12.55
CA PHE A 146 14.50 9.08 -11.18
C PHE A 146 14.17 7.66 -10.70
N ALA A 147 13.78 6.75 -11.60
CA ALA A 147 13.56 5.35 -11.25
C ALA A 147 14.88 4.66 -10.86
N HIS A 148 15.95 4.83 -11.63
CA HIS A 148 17.29 4.35 -11.25
C HIS A 148 17.74 4.86 -9.87
N ARG A 149 17.53 6.15 -9.58
CA ARG A 149 17.83 6.73 -8.25
C ARG A 149 16.94 6.19 -7.14
N ALA A 150 15.65 5.98 -7.40
CA ALA A 150 14.69 5.51 -6.41
C ALA A 150 14.81 4.00 -6.09
N LEU A 151 15.27 3.20 -7.05
CA LEU A 151 15.34 1.74 -6.98
C LEU A 151 16.69 1.23 -6.46
N LYS A 152 17.77 2.02 -6.48
CA LYS A 152 19.05 1.62 -5.87
C LYS A 152 18.83 1.24 -4.40
N GLY A 153 19.22 0.01 -4.06
CA GLY A 153 19.07 -0.57 -2.74
C GLY A 153 17.76 -1.33 -2.47
N THR A 154 16.75 -1.28 -3.35
CA THR A 154 15.53 -2.11 -3.25
C THR A 154 15.78 -3.56 -3.66
N MET A 155 14.82 -4.48 -3.46
CA MET A 155 14.96 -5.86 -3.95
C MET A 155 15.03 -5.92 -5.47
N ALA A 156 14.24 -5.10 -6.17
CA ALA A 156 14.25 -5.04 -7.64
C ALA A 156 15.49 -4.34 -8.22
N LYS A 157 16.12 -3.42 -7.48
CA LYS A 157 17.38 -2.70 -7.79
C LYS A 157 17.37 -1.76 -9.00
N THR A 158 16.77 -2.14 -10.13
CA THR A 158 16.75 -1.35 -11.38
C THR A 158 15.35 -1.35 -12.03
N PRO A 159 15.01 -0.34 -12.85
CA PRO A 159 13.71 -0.29 -13.52
C PRO A 159 13.54 -1.39 -14.58
N GLU A 160 14.62 -1.93 -15.15
CA GLU A 160 14.60 -3.02 -16.13
C GLU A 160 14.11 -4.32 -15.48
N THR A 161 14.55 -4.60 -14.26
CA THR A 161 14.08 -5.73 -13.45
C THR A 161 12.59 -5.56 -13.11
N VAL A 162 12.15 -4.36 -12.74
CA VAL A 162 10.73 -4.05 -12.50
C VAL A 162 9.89 -4.25 -13.76
N MET A 163 10.36 -3.75 -14.91
CA MET A 163 9.62 -3.87 -16.17
C MET A 163 9.59 -5.31 -16.70
N THR A 164 10.64 -6.10 -16.48
CA THR A 164 10.65 -7.54 -16.80
C THR A 164 9.62 -8.29 -15.96
N PHE A 165 9.58 -8.05 -14.64
CA PHE A 165 8.58 -8.62 -13.73
C PHE A 165 7.13 -8.27 -14.14
N LEU A 166 6.84 -6.99 -14.42
CA LEU A 166 5.49 -6.53 -14.78
C LEU A 166 5.03 -7.07 -16.16
N LYS A 167 5.95 -7.18 -17.13
CA LYS A 167 5.65 -7.77 -18.45
C LYS A 167 5.35 -9.27 -18.33
N LEU A 168 6.22 -10.03 -17.68
CA LEU A 168 6.04 -11.48 -17.51
C LEU A 168 4.74 -11.80 -16.75
N LEU A 169 4.37 -10.98 -15.76
CA LEU A 169 3.08 -11.09 -15.07
C LEU A 169 1.89 -10.83 -15.99
N THR A 170 1.97 -9.79 -16.83
CA THR A 170 0.94 -9.47 -17.82
C THR A 170 0.79 -10.60 -18.85
N GLU A 171 1.91 -11.13 -19.35
CA GLU A 171 1.93 -12.24 -20.32
C GLU A 171 1.23 -13.47 -19.76
N LYS A 172 1.55 -13.92 -18.54
CA LYS A 172 0.89 -15.07 -17.91
C LYS A 172 -0.58 -14.82 -17.55
N LEU A 173 -0.97 -13.58 -17.22
CA LEU A 173 -2.37 -13.25 -16.90
C LEU A 173 -3.26 -12.97 -18.12
N SER A 174 -2.68 -12.69 -19.30
CA SER A 174 -3.39 -12.23 -20.51
C SER A 174 -4.63 -13.06 -20.90
N GLU A 175 -4.51 -14.39 -20.91
CA GLU A 175 -5.62 -15.29 -21.24
C GLU A 175 -6.72 -15.27 -20.16
N ARG A 176 -6.34 -15.20 -18.88
CA ARG A 176 -7.27 -15.11 -17.75
C ARG A 176 -7.99 -13.77 -17.73
N THR A 177 -7.26 -12.67 -17.83
CA THR A 177 -7.82 -11.31 -17.97
C THR A 177 -8.82 -11.22 -19.12
N SER A 178 -8.58 -11.92 -20.23
CA SER A 178 -9.53 -12.00 -21.35
C SER A 178 -10.81 -12.76 -21.02
N LYS A 179 -10.74 -13.85 -20.22
CA LYS A 179 -11.90 -14.59 -19.69
C LYS A 179 -12.68 -13.75 -18.67
N ASP A 180 -11.98 -13.04 -17.79
CA ASP A 180 -12.59 -12.21 -16.75
C ASP A 180 -13.27 -10.96 -17.34
N PHE A 181 -12.64 -10.29 -18.31
CA PHE A 181 -13.30 -9.21 -19.05
C PHE A 181 -14.44 -9.67 -19.94
N LYS A 182 -14.43 -10.93 -20.39
CA LYS A 182 -15.65 -11.53 -20.93
C LYS A 182 -16.68 -11.55 -19.80
N MET A 183 -16.49 -12.36 -18.75
CA MET A 183 -17.43 -12.54 -17.65
C MET A 183 -18.03 -11.22 -17.09
N MET A 184 -17.22 -10.19 -16.83
CA MET A 184 -17.69 -8.90 -16.32
C MET A 184 -18.63 -8.15 -17.28
N ARG A 185 -18.32 -8.10 -18.60
CA ARG A 185 -19.26 -7.57 -19.60
C ARG A 185 -20.54 -8.39 -19.64
N GLU A 186 -20.40 -9.70 -19.48
CA GLU A 186 -21.49 -10.65 -19.52
C GLU A 186 -22.36 -10.64 -18.24
N MET A 187 -21.85 -10.11 -17.13
CA MET A 187 -22.60 -9.75 -15.92
C MET A 187 -23.33 -8.42 -16.08
N LYS A 188 -22.65 -7.36 -16.57
CA LYS A 188 -23.23 -6.02 -16.71
C LYS A 188 -24.54 -6.03 -17.53
N ARG A 189 -24.61 -6.81 -18.61
CA ARG A 189 -25.82 -6.86 -19.46
C ARG A 189 -27.07 -7.43 -18.78
N ARG A 190 -26.93 -8.26 -17.74
CA ARG A 190 -28.06 -9.02 -17.17
C ARG A 190 -28.86 -8.26 -16.11
N HIS A 191 -28.50 -7.00 -15.84
CA HIS A 191 -29.24 -6.06 -14.99
C HIS A 191 -29.70 -6.62 -13.63
N SER A 192 -28.75 -7.19 -12.88
CA SER A 192 -28.99 -7.62 -11.50
C SER A 192 -27.73 -7.50 -10.65
N MET A 193 -27.42 -6.28 -10.18
CA MET A 193 -26.49 -6.10 -9.06
C MET A 193 -27.25 -6.31 -7.76
N HIS A 194 -27.43 -7.58 -7.39
CA HIS A 194 -27.61 -7.93 -5.99
C HIS A 194 -26.30 -7.63 -5.25
N ALA A 195 -26.18 -6.43 -4.69
CA ALA A 195 -25.22 -6.21 -3.63
C ALA A 195 -25.58 -7.17 -2.48
N ILE A 196 -24.60 -7.96 -2.01
CA ILE A 196 -24.76 -8.68 -0.74
C ILE A 196 -24.86 -7.60 0.33
N ASP A 197 -26.05 -7.47 0.93
CA ASP A 197 -26.29 -6.47 1.98
C ASP A 197 -25.24 -6.66 3.10
N PRO A 198 -24.47 -5.61 3.44
CA PRO A 198 -23.52 -5.68 4.56
C PRO A 198 -24.13 -6.19 5.86
N SER A 199 -25.45 -6.02 6.07
CA SER A 199 -26.15 -6.59 7.24
C SER A 199 -26.01 -8.12 7.38
N VAL A 200 -25.75 -8.85 6.29
CA VAL A 200 -25.64 -10.31 6.26
C VAL A 200 -24.33 -10.81 6.88
N TYR A 201 -23.22 -10.07 6.72
CA TYR A 201 -21.89 -10.49 7.20
C TYR A 201 -21.30 -9.58 8.28
N SER A 202 -21.65 -8.30 8.32
CA SER A 202 -21.06 -7.34 9.25
C SER A 202 -21.28 -7.68 10.74
N PRO A 203 -22.40 -8.32 11.19
CA PRO A 203 -22.57 -8.75 12.58
C PRO A 203 -21.49 -9.70 13.11
N TYR A 204 -20.84 -10.49 12.25
CA TYR A 204 -19.74 -11.38 12.63
C TYR A 204 -18.41 -10.64 12.80
N PHE A 205 -18.25 -9.45 12.21
CA PHE A 205 -16.99 -8.70 12.23
C PHE A 205 -17.04 -7.50 13.18
N SER A 206 -17.37 -7.74 14.45
CA SER A 206 -17.23 -6.69 15.47
C SER A 206 -15.75 -6.39 15.74
N LEU A 207 -15.38 -5.11 15.84
CA LEU A 207 -14.00 -4.67 16.05
C LEU A 207 -13.32 -5.35 17.26
N GLY A 208 -14.06 -5.56 18.35
CA GLY A 208 -13.55 -6.27 19.53
C GLY A 208 -13.19 -7.72 19.24
N ALA A 209 -14.03 -8.45 18.49
CA ALA A 209 -13.75 -9.84 18.13
C ALA A 209 -12.64 -9.97 17.07
N CYS A 210 -12.53 -9.01 16.13
CA CYS A 210 -11.40 -8.94 15.21
C CYS A 210 -10.08 -8.73 15.97
N MET A 211 -10.06 -7.85 16.98
CA MET A 211 -8.90 -7.64 17.84
C MET A 211 -8.56 -8.88 18.70
N GLU A 212 -9.56 -9.63 19.18
CA GLU A 212 -9.32 -10.86 19.95
C GLU A 212 -8.83 -12.04 19.08
N GLY A 213 -9.35 -12.19 17.86
CA GLY A 213 -8.83 -13.16 16.89
C GLY A 213 -7.37 -12.85 16.51
N LEU A 214 -7.05 -11.56 16.35
CA LEU A 214 -5.69 -11.06 16.09
C LEU A 214 -4.75 -11.26 17.30
N ASN A 215 -5.24 -11.05 18.53
CA ASN A 215 -4.52 -11.34 19.77
C ASN A 215 -4.17 -12.83 19.89
N HIS A 216 -5.14 -13.72 19.69
CA HIS A 216 -4.91 -15.17 19.69
C HIS A 216 -3.93 -15.62 18.59
N LEU A 217 -4.08 -15.10 17.37
CA LEU A 217 -3.17 -15.39 16.27
C LEU A 217 -1.72 -15.02 16.62
N LEU A 218 -1.49 -13.80 17.11
CA LEU A 218 -0.14 -13.33 17.45
C LEU A 218 0.45 -14.07 18.67
N LEU A 219 -0.39 -14.51 19.61
CA LEU A 219 0.03 -15.33 20.74
C LEU A 219 0.46 -16.74 20.30
N GLN A 220 -0.25 -17.37 19.35
CA GLN A 220 0.10 -18.69 18.81
C GLN A 220 1.25 -18.63 17.79
N LEU A 221 1.36 -17.56 17.01
CA LEU A 221 2.37 -17.40 15.98
C LEU A 221 3.72 -16.89 16.54
N LEU A 222 3.70 -15.84 17.36
CA LEU A 222 4.89 -15.05 17.72
C LEU A 222 5.13 -14.93 19.24
N GLY A 223 4.31 -15.56 20.08
CA GLY A 223 4.36 -15.40 21.55
C GLY A 223 3.98 -14.00 22.04
N VAL A 224 3.34 -13.19 21.19
CA VAL A 224 3.00 -11.78 21.46
C VAL A 224 1.50 -11.64 21.73
N PHE A 225 1.14 -10.98 22.83
CA PHE A 225 -0.25 -10.67 23.18
C PHE A 225 -0.42 -9.18 23.54
N PHE A 226 -1.66 -8.72 23.50
CA PHE A 226 -2.04 -7.35 23.86
C PHE A 226 -2.59 -7.27 25.28
N ARG A 227 -2.24 -6.21 26.00
CA ARG A 227 -2.91 -5.79 27.24
C ARG A 227 -3.41 -4.36 27.10
N ALA A 228 -4.71 -4.13 27.28
CA ALA A 228 -5.24 -2.78 27.34
C ALA A 228 -4.69 -2.05 28.57
N GLU A 229 -4.27 -0.80 28.41
CA GLU A 229 -3.81 0.07 29.49
C GLU A 229 -4.42 1.46 29.35
N GLU A 230 -4.78 2.07 30.47
CA GLU A 230 -5.26 3.45 30.46
C GLU A 230 -4.13 4.44 30.11
N PRO A 231 -4.37 5.39 29.19
CA PRO A 231 -3.42 6.46 28.90
C PRO A 231 -3.38 7.46 30.07
N LYS A 232 -2.20 8.00 30.37
CA LYS A 232 -2.06 9.08 31.36
C LYS A 232 -2.70 10.38 30.83
N MET A 233 -2.99 11.31 31.74
CA MET A 233 -3.49 12.64 31.38
C MET A 233 -2.51 13.33 30.42
N GLY A 234 -2.98 13.66 29.21
CA GLY A 234 -2.17 14.25 28.14
C GLY A 234 -1.38 13.27 27.26
N GLU A 235 -1.48 11.96 27.49
CA GLU A 235 -0.79 10.93 26.68
C GLU A 235 -1.47 10.66 25.33
N VAL A 236 -2.75 11.04 25.18
CA VAL A 236 -3.56 10.84 23.96
C VAL A 236 -4.22 12.13 23.46
N TRP A 237 -4.32 12.26 22.14
CA TRP A 237 -4.91 13.41 21.43
C TRP A 237 -6.43 13.33 21.23
N SER A 238 -7.07 12.22 21.63
CA SER A 238 -8.54 12.08 21.73
C SER A 238 -8.90 11.02 22.78
N GLN A 239 -10.05 11.18 23.43
CA GLN A 239 -10.63 10.19 24.34
C GLN A 239 -11.06 8.89 23.62
N ASP A 240 -11.14 8.89 22.30
CA ASP A 240 -11.40 7.69 21.48
C ASP A 240 -10.16 6.80 21.27
N VAL A 241 -8.96 7.33 21.52
CA VAL A 241 -7.72 6.56 21.35
C VAL A 241 -7.67 5.47 22.43
N ARG A 242 -7.30 4.24 22.05
CA ARG A 242 -7.04 3.15 22.99
C ARG A 242 -5.56 2.81 22.97
N LYS A 243 -4.98 2.57 24.15
CA LYS A 243 -3.58 2.19 24.31
C LYS A 243 -3.49 0.70 24.63
N LEU A 244 -2.64 0.00 23.88
CA LEU A 244 -2.36 -1.42 24.06
C LEU A 244 -0.86 -1.58 24.36
N ALA A 245 -0.53 -2.16 25.50
CA ALA A 245 0.80 -2.71 25.74
C ALA A 245 0.98 -3.99 24.91
N VAL A 246 2.09 -4.07 24.18
CA VAL A 246 2.49 -5.24 23.40
C VAL A 246 3.49 -6.03 24.22
N VAL A 247 3.13 -7.25 24.61
CA VAL A 247 3.89 -8.06 25.55
C VAL A 247 4.27 -9.39 24.92
N HIS A 248 5.54 -9.79 25.06
CA HIS A 248 6.04 -11.10 24.68
C HIS A 248 6.10 -12.02 25.90
N GLU A 249 5.73 -13.28 25.73
CA GLU A 249 5.68 -14.29 26.80
C GLU A 249 7.01 -14.51 27.54
N THR A 250 8.16 -14.29 26.89
CA THR A 250 9.50 -14.42 27.51
C THR A 250 10.32 -13.13 27.55
N GLU A 251 10.06 -12.14 26.69
CA GLU A 251 10.82 -10.87 26.66
C GLU A 251 10.14 -9.74 27.47
N GLY A 252 8.89 -9.94 27.91
CA GLY A 252 8.12 -8.91 28.59
C GLY A 252 7.63 -7.81 27.64
N LEU A 253 7.61 -6.55 28.10
CA LEU A 253 7.06 -5.43 27.34
C LEU A 253 7.95 -5.10 26.11
N LEU A 254 7.38 -5.23 24.92
CA LEU A 254 8.00 -4.82 23.66
C LEU A 254 7.78 -3.34 23.36
N GLY A 255 6.58 -2.82 23.65
CA GLY A 255 6.21 -1.42 23.41
C GLY A 255 4.72 -1.15 23.58
N TYR A 256 4.25 -0.05 22.99
CA TYR A 256 2.84 0.37 23.05
C TYR A 256 2.31 0.70 21.65
N ILE A 257 1.10 0.24 21.34
CA ILE A 257 0.32 0.63 20.17
C ILE A 257 -0.78 1.58 20.61
N TYR A 258 -0.99 2.65 19.83
CA TYR A 258 -2.09 3.59 20.01
C TYR A 258 -3.09 3.40 18.87
N CYS A 259 -4.28 2.92 19.20
CA CYS A 259 -5.36 2.66 18.26
C CYS A 259 -6.27 3.89 18.14
N ASP A 260 -6.22 4.58 17.00
CA ASP A 260 -7.15 5.67 16.67
C ASP A 260 -8.06 5.19 15.53
N PHE A 261 -9.07 4.39 15.90
CA PHE A 261 -9.89 3.64 14.95
C PHE A 261 -10.99 4.45 14.26
N PHE A 262 -11.59 5.43 14.95
CA PHE A 262 -12.85 6.04 14.52
C PHE A 262 -12.66 7.32 13.70
N ARG A 263 -13.65 7.60 12.84
CA ARG A 263 -13.70 8.82 12.01
C ARG A 263 -14.24 10.00 12.82
N ARG A 264 -13.54 11.13 12.77
CA ARG A 264 -13.97 12.46 13.29
C ARG A 264 -13.52 13.56 12.31
N PRO A 265 -14.16 14.75 12.28
CA PRO A 265 -13.82 15.80 11.32
C PRO A 265 -12.36 16.25 11.43
N ASP A 266 -11.91 16.54 12.65
CA ASP A 266 -10.61 17.17 12.93
C ASP A 266 -9.51 16.14 13.19
N LYS A 267 -9.49 15.02 12.44
CA LYS A 267 -8.49 13.95 12.61
C LYS A 267 -7.17 14.34 11.91
N PRO A 268 -6.09 14.71 12.64
CA PRO A 268 -4.84 15.08 12.00
C PRO A 268 -4.19 13.85 11.36
N HIS A 269 -3.61 14.03 10.19
CA HIS A 269 -2.82 12.97 9.56
C HIS A 269 -1.43 12.94 10.21
N GLN A 270 -1.16 11.83 10.93
CA GLN A 270 0.13 11.45 11.52
C GLN A 270 0.69 12.31 12.67
N HIS A 271 1.16 11.64 13.74
CA HIS A 271 2.16 12.11 14.72
C HIS A 271 3.01 10.87 15.11
N PRO A 272 4.30 11.01 15.45
CA PRO A 272 5.25 9.88 15.47
C PRO A 272 5.23 9.04 16.75
N VAL A 273 4.29 8.11 16.83
CA VAL A 273 4.35 6.86 17.62
C VAL A 273 3.87 5.71 16.71
N VAL A 274 3.90 4.44 17.14
CA VAL A 274 3.18 3.38 16.42
C VAL A 274 1.68 3.56 16.65
N VAL A 275 1.04 4.29 15.73
CA VAL A 275 -0.38 4.63 15.75
C VAL A 275 -1.09 3.85 14.65
N LEU A 276 -2.00 2.94 15.01
CA LEU A 276 -2.90 2.30 14.06
C LEU A 276 -4.04 3.29 13.74
N MET A 277 -3.91 4.00 12.63
CA MET A 277 -4.82 5.07 12.22
C MET A 277 -5.80 4.61 11.13
N LEU A 278 -6.93 4.06 11.56
CA LEU A 278 -7.99 3.61 10.66
C LEU A 278 -9.16 4.63 10.61
N SER A 279 -10.13 4.38 9.72
CA SER A 279 -11.34 5.22 9.54
C SER A 279 -12.62 4.37 9.60
N LEU A 280 -12.73 3.59 10.68
CA LEU A 280 -13.81 2.64 10.95
C LEU A 280 -15.10 3.37 11.41
N PRO A 281 -16.30 2.77 11.22
CA PRO A 281 -17.53 3.35 11.73
C PRO A 281 -17.51 3.39 13.27
N PRO A 282 -17.95 4.49 13.92
CA PRO A 282 -18.09 4.52 15.36
C PRO A 282 -19.19 3.55 15.82
N PRO A 283 -19.11 3.00 17.05
CA PRO A 283 -20.20 2.23 17.64
C PRO A 283 -21.45 3.11 17.85
N SER A 284 -22.62 2.47 17.97
CA SER A 284 -23.88 3.12 18.30
C SER A 284 -24.44 2.60 19.62
N ASN A 285 -25.42 3.30 20.21
CA ASN A 285 -26.13 2.86 21.41
C ASN A 285 -26.90 1.52 21.24
N ARG A 286 -26.91 0.93 20.03
CA ARG A 286 -27.58 -0.35 19.72
C ARG A 286 -26.66 -1.38 19.02
N SER A 287 -25.42 -1.03 18.68
CA SER A 287 -24.52 -1.89 17.93
C SER A 287 -23.05 -1.55 18.20
N PRO A 288 -22.14 -2.53 18.33
CA PRO A 288 -20.70 -2.26 18.33
C PRO A 288 -20.25 -1.69 16.97
N SER A 289 -18.98 -1.27 16.89
CA SER A 289 -18.34 -1.00 15.61
C SER A 289 -18.22 -2.32 14.84
N LEU A 290 -18.93 -2.43 13.71
CA LEU A 290 -18.92 -3.58 12.82
C LEU A 290 -18.13 -3.24 11.56
N LEU A 291 -17.37 -4.22 11.04
CA LEU A 291 -16.48 -4.07 9.90
C LEU A 291 -17.06 -4.76 8.66
N THR A 292 -16.50 -4.43 7.49
CA THR A 292 -16.61 -5.24 6.27
C THR A 292 -15.31 -6.04 6.07
N PRO A 293 -15.26 -7.07 5.21
CA PRO A 293 -14.04 -7.84 4.96
C PRO A 293 -12.82 -6.97 4.62
N SER A 294 -12.95 -6.01 3.70
CA SER A 294 -11.86 -5.06 3.38
C SER A 294 -11.44 -4.20 4.59
N MET A 295 -12.33 -3.89 5.52
CA MET A 295 -11.98 -3.14 6.73
C MET A 295 -11.29 -4.01 7.80
N MET A 296 -11.52 -5.33 7.79
CA MET A 296 -10.77 -6.30 8.59
C MET A 296 -9.39 -6.59 7.97
N GLU A 297 -9.31 -6.72 6.65
CA GLU A 297 -8.07 -6.84 5.87
C GLU A 297 -7.13 -5.65 6.15
N ASN A 298 -7.64 -4.41 6.03
CA ASN A 298 -6.90 -3.19 6.37
C ASN A 298 -6.41 -3.16 7.84
N LEU A 299 -7.20 -3.68 8.79
CA LEU A 299 -6.80 -3.78 10.20
C LEU A 299 -5.63 -4.76 10.40
N PHE A 300 -5.65 -5.89 9.69
CA PHE A 300 -4.57 -6.88 9.73
C PHE A 300 -3.31 -6.39 9.02
N HIS A 301 -3.45 -5.72 7.87
CA HIS A 301 -2.37 -5.07 7.12
C HIS A 301 -1.59 -4.09 8.01
N GLU A 302 -2.28 -3.12 8.62
CA GLU A 302 -1.66 -2.13 9.52
C GLU A 302 -1.05 -2.80 10.77
N MET A 303 -1.65 -3.88 11.30
CA MET A 303 -1.04 -4.65 12.39
C MET A 303 0.27 -5.33 11.96
N GLY A 304 0.41 -5.76 10.71
CA GLY A 304 1.67 -6.29 10.18
C GLY A 304 2.81 -5.28 10.23
N HIS A 305 2.54 -4.01 9.88
CA HIS A 305 3.50 -2.92 10.07
C HIS A 305 3.82 -2.65 11.56
N ALA A 306 2.81 -2.71 12.44
CA ALA A 306 3.01 -2.54 13.88
C ALA A 306 3.85 -3.69 14.49
N MET A 307 3.61 -4.93 14.11
CA MET A 307 4.41 -6.09 14.56
C MET A 307 5.84 -6.02 14.03
N HIS A 308 6.04 -5.66 12.76
CA HIS A 308 7.39 -5.40 12.23
C HIS A 308 8.10 -4.28 13.01
N SER A 309 7.37 -3.23 13.39
CA SER A 309 7.90 -2.12 14.20
C SER A 309 8.28 -2.53 15.63
N MET A 310 7.49 -3.39 16.28
CA MET A 310 7.76 -3.85 17.66
C MET A 310 8.83 -4.95 17.73
N LEU A 311 8.98 -5.77 16.69
CA LEU A 311 9.92 -6.90 16.67
C LEU A 311 11.26 -6.57 16.02
N GLY A 312 11.32 -5.60 15.09
CA GLY A 312 12.56 -5.11 14.44
C GLY A 312 13.45 -4.25 15.34
N ARG A 313 13.80 -4.77 16.52
CA ARG A 313 14.52 -4.08 17.60
C ARG A 313 16.03 -4.09 17.35
N THR A 314 16.50 -3.13 16.55
CA THR A 314 17.91 -2.99 16.20
C THR A 314 18.63 -1.96 17.10
N ARG A 315 19.96 -2.06 17.20
CA ARG A 315 20.81 -1.12 17.99
C ARG A 315 20.76 0.33 17.46
N TYR A 316 20.32 0.54 16.21
CA TYR A 316 20.36 1.85 15.55
C TYR A 316 19.00 2.25 14.98
N GLN A 317 18.49 3.40 15.39
CA GLN A 317 17.15 3.88 15.07
C GLN A 317 16.88 4.05 13.55
N HIS A 318 17.89 4.21 12.69
CA HIS A 318 17.66 4.36 11.24
C HIS A 318 17.37 3.02 10.53
N VAL A 319 17.58 1.87 11.19
CA VAL A 319 17.25 0.51 10.68
C VAL A 319 16.28 -0.25 11.60
N THR A 320 15.59 0.42 12.53
CA THR A 320 14.61 -0.25 13.42
C THR A 320 13.22 -0.34 12.76
N GLY A 321 12.53 -1.46 12.98
CA GLY A 321 11.18 -1.68 12.48
C GLY A 321 11.08 -1.63 10.95
N THR A 322 10.00 -1.01 10.45
CA THR A 322 9.69 -0.81 9.02
C THR A 322 10.66 0.08 8.25
N ARG A 323 11.80 0.49 8.84
CA ARG A 323 12.86 1.28 8.18
C ARG A 323 13.75 0.42 7.30
N CYS A 324 13.14 -0.27 6.35
CA CYS A 324 13.75 -1.11 5.32
C CYS A 324 13.38 -0.57 3.92
N THR A 325 13.57 -1.37 2.86
CA THR A 325 13.12 -0.98 1.51
C THR A 325 11.60 -1.08 1.42
N THR A 326 10.98 -0.24 0.58
CA THR A 326 9.52 -0.24 0.38
C THR A 326 8.99 -1.56 -0.18
N ASP A 327 9.75 -2.23 -1.04
CA ASP A 327 9.40 -3.55 -1.56
C ASP A 327 9.63 -4.72 -0.59
N PHE A 328 10.06 -4.43 0.64
CA PHE A 328 10.07 -5.38 1.77
C PHE A 328 9.18 -4.93 2.93
N ALA A 329 9.00 -3.62 3.14
CA ALA A 329 8.18 -3.05 4.22
C ALA A 329 6.71 -3.49 4.16
N GLU A 330 6.20 -3.71 2.95
CA GLU A 330 4.85 -4.19 2.66
C GLU A 330 4.71 -5.72 2.79
N VAL A 331 5.81 -6.49 2.89
CA VAL A 331 5.72 -7.96 2.99
C VAL A 331 5.07 -8.40 4.31
N PRO A 332 5.43 -7.83 5.48
CA PRO A 332 4.74 -8.15 6.74
C PRO A 332 3.28 -7.74 6.81
N SER A 333 2.89 -6.64 6.18
CA SER A 333 1.50 -6.18 6.15
C SER A 333 0.66 -7.05 5.22
N ILE A 334 1.13 -7.28 3.99
CA ILE A 334 0.42 -8.15 3.02
C ILE A 334 0.35 -9.60 3.50
N LEU A 335 1.36 -10.13 4.21
CA LEU A 335 1.26 -11.48 4.79
C LEU A 335 0.12 -11.58 5.83
N MET A 336 -0.19 -10.51 6.55
CA MET A 336 -1.33 -10.49 7.48
C MET A 336 -2.69 -10.48 6.76
N GLU A 337 -2.78 -10.06 5.50
CA GLU A 337 -4.01 -10.16 4.68
C GLU A 337 -4.38 -11.63 4.40
N TYR A 338 -3.39 -12.49 4.15
CA TYR A 338 -3.60 -13.94 3.99
C TYR A 338 -4.13 -14.55 5.30
N PHE A 339 -3.59 -14.15 6.45
CA PHE A 339 -4.13 -14.54 7.76
C PHE A 339 -5.55 -14.01 8.00
N ALA A 340 -5.89 -12.80 7.55
CA ALA A 340 -7.24 -12.24 7.63
C ALA A 340 -8.25 -12.98 6.74
N SER A 341 -7.77 -13.57 5.63
CA SER A 341 -8.58 -14.28 4.63
C SER A 341 -8.70 -15.79 4.88
N ASP A 342 -7.81 -16.38 5.68
CA ASP A 342 -7.85 -17.83 5.93
C ASP A 342 -9.05 -18.22 6.79
N TYR A 343 -9.86 -19.14 6.27
CA TYR A 343 -11.09 -19.55 6.93
C TYR A 343 -10.87 -20.16 8.31
N ARG A 344 -9.68 -20.68 8.68
CA ARG A 344 -9.41 -21.25 10.01
C ARG A 344 -9.17 -20.15 11.04
N VAL A 345 -8.49 -19.08 10.63
CA VAL A 345 -8.31 -17.87 11.45
C VAL A 345 -9.66 -17.18 11.67
N VAL A 346 -10.45 -17.03 10.60
CA VAL A 346 -11.81 -16.44 10.66
C VAL A 346 -12.83 -17.36 11.35
N ARG A 347 -12.66 -18.70 11.28
CA ARG A 347 -13.51 -19.66 12.01
C ARG A 347 -13.27 -19.67 13.51
N HIS A 348 -12.08 -19.30 13.99
CA HIS A 348 -11.72 -19.47 15.39
C HIS A 348 -12.60 -18.63 16.36
N PRO A 349 -13.37 -17.63 15.88
CA PRO A 349 -14.52 -17.11 16.61
C PRO A 349 -15.89 -17.22 15.90
N PHE A 350 -16.01 -17.55 14.60
CA PHE A 350 -17.28 -17.39 13.84
C PHE A 350 -17.65 -18.51 12.86
N LEU A 351 -18.95 -18.89 12.84
CA LEU A 351 -19.48 -19.83 11.84
C LEU A 351 -20.99 -19.69 11.59
N SER A 352 -21.37 -19.38 10.34
CA SER A 352 -22.48 -20.03 9.60
C SER A 352 -22.36 -19.72 8.10
N THR A 353 -22.74 -20.65 7.22
CA THR A 353 -22.33 -20.72 5.79
C THR A 353 -23.27 -20.04 4.78
N TRP A 354 -22.74 -19.72 3.59
CA TRP A 354 -23.47 -19.28 2.39
C TRP A 354 -22.76 -19.72 1.08
N HIS A 355 -23.53 -19.85 -0.02
CA HIS A 355 -23.12 -20.27 -1.38
C HIS A 355 -23.82 -19.38 -2.44
N LEU A 356 -23.20 -19.09 -3.60
CA LEU A 356 -23.87 -18.52 -4.80
C LEU A 356 -23.01 -18.61 -6.10
N VAL A 357 -23.61 -18.37 -7.28
CA VAL A 357 -23.09 -18.77 -8.63
C VAL A 357 -23.28 -17.68 -9.73
N CYS A 358 -22.42 -17.69 -10.77
CA CYS A 358 -22.26 -16.69 -11.86
C CYS A 358 -23.15 -16.90 -13.13
N VAL A 359 -22.84 -16.23 -14.29
CA VAL A 359 -23.00 -16.61 -15.75
C VAL A 359 -22.92 -15.37 -16.73
N ASN A 360 -23.49 -15.38 -17.96
CA ASN A 360 -23.09 -14.64 -19.22
C ASN A 360 -24.20 -13.67 -19.83
N PRO A 361 -24.25 -13.03 -21.07
CA PRO A 361 -23.35 -12.57 -22.21
C PRO A 361 -23.25 -10.99 -22.42
N ARG A 362 -22.39 -10.17 -23.13
CA ARG A 362 -21.09 -10.13 -23.91
C ARG A 362 -20.56 -8.63 -24.18
N GLU A 363 -19.39 -8.40 -24.86
CA GLU A 363 -18.98 -7.28 -25.85
C GLU A 363 -19.04 -5.74 -25.47
N PHE A 364 -18.46 -4.66 -26.08
CA PHE A 364 -17.54 -4.22 -27.22
C PHE A 364 -17.19 -2.66 -27.06
N VAL A 365 -16.39 -1.84 -27.83
CA VAL A 365 -15.07 -1.90 -28.59
C VAL A 365 -14.60 -0.50 -29.21
N GLU A 366 -13.27 -0.17 -29.31
CA GLU A 366 -12.44 0.73 -30.25
C GLU A 366 -12.54 2.30 -30.43
N LEU A 367 -11.56 3.15 -30.91
CA LEU A 367 -10.14 3.10 -31.47
C LEU A 367 -9.36 4.50 -31.45
N LEU A 368 -8.00 4.52 -31.31
CA LEU A 368 -6.91 5.50 -31.76
C LEU A 368 -6.91 7.02 -31.36
N THR A 369 -5.81 7.83 -31.43
CA THR A 369 -4.40 7.72 -31.96
C THR A 369 -3.38 8.55 -31.12
N LEU A 370 -2.05 8.44 -31.39
CA LEU A 370 -0.95 9.13 -30.66
C LEU A 370 -0.52 10.52 -31.18
N SER A 371 0.02 11.35 -30.27
CA SER A 371 1.05 12.39 -30.53
C SER A 371 1.82 12.72 -29.22
N CYS A 372 2.86 13.56 -29.31
CA CYS A 372 3.81 13.99 -28.25
C CYS A 372 3.26 13.89 -26.80
N ARG A 373 3.70 12.85 -26.07
CA ARG A 373 2.96 12.31 -24.93
C ARG A 373 3.01 13.18 -23.67
N SER A 374 1.87 13.74 -23.28
CA SER A 374 1.63 14.24 -21.92
C SER A 374 1.52 13.08 -20.92
N THR A 375 1.50 13.37 -19.61
CA THR A 375 1.21 12.36 -18.58
C THR A 375 -0.14 11.66 -18.78
N THR A 376 -1.11 12.33 -19.41
CA THR A 376 -2.42 11.77 -19.77
C THR A 376 -2.34 10.82 -20.96
N ASP A 377 -1.42 11.05 -21.91
CA ASP A 377 -1.22 10.15 -23.06
C ASP A 377 -0.43 8.90 -22.66
N VAL A 378 0.56 9.03 -21.77
CA VAL A 378 1.25 7.88 -21.15
C VAL A 378 0.27 7.01 -20.37
N LEU A 379 -0.66 7.62 -19.60
CA LEU A 379 -1.74 6.89 -18.95
C LEU A 379 -2.63 6.16 -19.97
N ARG A 380 -3.08 6.85 -21.03
CA ARG A 380 -3.92 6.27 -22.09
C ARG A 380 -3.28 5.04 -22.73
N GLU A 381 -2.05 5.17 -23.20
CA GLU A 381 -1.28 4.10 -23.84
C GLU A 381 -1.05 2.91 -22.89
N THR A 382 -0.74 3.19 -21.62
CA THR A 382 -0.61 2.14 -20.58
C THR A 382 -1.94 1.43 -20.36
N GLN A 383 -3.06 2.17 -20.34
CA GLN A 383 -4.39 1.60 -20.15
C GLN A 383 -4.82 0.75 -21.35
N GLU A 384 -4.62 1.26 -22.57
CA GLU A 384 -4.91 0.57 -23.83
C GLU A 384 -4.08 -0.71 -24.00
N THR A 385 -2.82 -0.71 -23.55
CA THR A 385 -1.92 -1.87 -23.66
C THR A 385 -2.18 -2.93 -22.58
N PHE A 386 -2.45 -2.53 -21.34
CA PHE A 386 -2.39 -3.44 -20.17
C PHE A 386 -3.68 -3.59 -19.36
N TYR A 387 -4.61 -2.62 -19.42
CA TYR A 387 -5.77 -2.58 -18.51
C TYR A 387 -7.04 -3.21 -19.10
N GLY A 388 -7.12 -3.44 -20.42
CA GLY A 388 -8.24 -4.13 -21.08
C GLY A 388 -9.57 -3.38 -21.14
N LEU A 389 -9.73 -2.26 -20.42
CA LEU A 389 -10.82 -1.30 -20.57
C LEU A 389 -10.34 -0.05 -21.33
N PRO A 390 -11.13 0.48 -22.29
CA PRO A 390 -10.75 1.66 -23.06
C PRO A 390 -10.63 2.90 -22.17
N TYR A 391 -9.71 3.78 -22.54
CA TYR A 391 -9.52 5.07 -21.89
C TYR A 391 -10.76 5.98 -22.02
N VAL A 392 -11.09 6.73 -20.96
CA VAL A 392 -12.25 7.63 -20.95
C VAL A 392 -11.79 9.05 -21.28
N ASN A 393 -12.20 9.55 -22.45
CA ASN A 393 -11.88 10.90 -22.90
C ASN A 393 -12.32 11.98 -21.90
N ASN A 394 -11.52 13.05 -21.81
CA ASN A 394 -11.65 14.13 -20.82
C ASN A 394 -11.60 13.67 -19.36
N THR A 395 -10.74 12.69 -19.05
CA THR A 395 -10.29 12.37 -17.69
C THR A 395 -8.77 12.57 -17.56
N ALA A 396 -8.23 12.49 -16.35
CA ALA A 396 -6.81 12.51 -16.03
C ALA A 396 -6.56 11.81 -14.68
N TRP A 397 -6.74 10.48 -14.65
CA TRP A 397 -6.66 9.68 -13.41
C TRP A 397 -5.34 9.86 -12.65
N GLN A 398 -4.23 10.10 -13.37
CA GLN A 398 -2.92 10.30 -12.76
C GLN A 398 -2.88 11.50 -11.79
N LEU A 399 -3.76 12.49 -11.95
CA LEU A 399 -3.90 13.63 -11.03
C LEU A 399 -4.49 13.26 -9.67
N ARG A 400 -5.14 12.09 -9.56
CA ARG A 400 -5.64 11.53 -8.30
C ARG A 400 -4.67 10.53 -7.66
N PHE A 401 -3.58 10.20 -8.34
CA PHE A 401 -2.64 9.17 -7.91
C PHE A 401 -1.60 9.74 -6.94
N SER A 402 -2.04 10.03 -5.70
CA SER A 402 -1.22 10.56 -4.60
C SER A 402 0.08 9.77 -4.34
N HIS A 403 0.06 8.46 -4.59
CA HIS A 403 1.23 7.58 -4.53
C HIS A 403 2.39 8.01 -5.43
N LEU A 404 2.16 8.83 -6.47
CA LEU A 404 3.24 9.45 -7.25
C LEU A 404 4.19 10.27 -6.35
N VAL A 405 3.72 10.82 -5.23
CA VAL A 405 4.57 11.53 -4.26
C VAL A 405 5.40 10.55 -3.44
N GLY A 406 4.79 9.77 -2.54
CA GLY A 406 5.50 8.91 -1.59
C GLY A 406 6.12 7.63 -2.19
N TYR A 407 5.43 7.02 -3.15
CA TYR A 407 5.82 5.78 -3.83
C TYR A 407 6.25 6.05 -5.29
N GLY A 408 6.81 7.23 -5.57
CA GLY A 408 7.32 7.60 -6.88
C GLY A 408 8.34 6.58 -7.41
N ALA A 409 8.05 6.00 -8.59
CA ALA A 409 8.79 4.86 -9.19
C ALA A 409 8.84 3.56 -8.34
N LYS A 410 8.05 3.47 -7.26
CA LYS A 410 8.07 2.37 -6.28
C LYS A 410 6.77 1.57 -6.18
N TYR A 411 5.70 1.96 -6.86
CA TYR A 411 4.37 1.33 -6.72
C TYR A 411 4.30 -0.16 -7.15
N TYR A 412 5.29 -0.67 -7.89
CA TYR A 412 5.46 -2.12 -8.14
C TYR A 412 5.65 -2.92 -6.83
N SER A 413 6.09 -2.27 -5.76
CA SER A 413 6.38 -2.87 -4.44
C SER A 413 5.21 -3.70 -3.93
N TYR A 414 3.97 -3.26 -4.07
CA TYR A 414 2.79 -4.03 -3.64
C TYR A 414 2.69 -5.40 -4.34
N LEU A 415 2.97 -5.46 -5.65
CA LEU A 415 2.94 -6.73 -6.39
C LEU A 415 4.11 -7.63 -6.02
N LEU A 416 5.34 -7.10 -5.94
CA LEU A 416 6.51 -7.90 -5.54
C LEU A 416 6.39 -8.37 -4.08
N SER A 417 5.84 -7.53 -3.20
CA SER A 417 5.65 -7.87 -1.79
C SER A 417 4.53 -8.90 -1.59
N ARG A 418 3.44 -8.80 -2.36
CA ARG A 418 2.41 -9.85 -2.39
C ARG A 418 2.97 -11.15 -2.96
N ALA A 419 3.85 -11.12 -3.96
CA ALA A 419 4.54 -12.32 -4.45
C ALA A 419 5.40 -12.99 -3.36
N VAL A 420 6.15 -12.22 -2.56
CA VAL A 420 6.90 -12.77 -1.42
C VAL A 420 5.96 -13.31 -0.33
N ALA A 421 4.95 -12.55 0.07
CA ALA A 421 3.96 -12.96 1.07
C ALA A 421 3.22 -14.25 0.67
N SER A 422 2.82 -14.34 -0.60
CA SER A 422 2.26 -15.52 -1.27
C SER A 422 3.14 -16.76 -1.15
N MET A 423 4.44 -16.62 -1.43
CA MET A 423 5.40 -17.72 -1.30
C MET A 423 5.56 -18.15 0.17
N VAL A 424 5.71 -17.20 1.09
CA VAL A 424 5.81 -17.46 2.53
C VAL A 424 4.54 -18.15 3.06
N TRP A 425 3.36 -17.64 2.68
CA TRP A 425 2.06 -18.20 3.04
C TRP A 425 1.94 -19.67 2.62
N ARG A 426 2.11 -19.97 1.33
CA ARG A 426 1.96 -21.34 0.80
C ARG A 426 3.03 -22.31 1.31
N GLN A 427 4.26 -21.83 1.55
CA GLN A 427 5.36 -22.67 2.02
C GLN A 427 5.31 -22.95 3.54
N CYS A 428 4.80 -22.01 4.34
CA CYS A 428 4.95 -22.06 5.80
C CYS A 428 3.63 -22.07 6.59
N PHE A 429 2.53 -21.50 6.08
CA PHE A 429 1.31 -21.26 6.86
C PHE A 429 0.03 -21.87 6.26
N LEU A 430 0.02 -22.23 4.97
CA LEU A 430 -1.13 -22.83 4.30
C LEU A 430 -1.55 -24.17 4.94
N GLN A 431 -0.62 -24.98 5.43
CA GLN A 431 -0.95 -26.23 6.13
C GLN A 431 -1.42 -25.97 7.58
N ASP A 432 -0.72 -25.09 8.30
CA ASP A 432 -1.05 -24.68 9.67
C ASP A 432 -0.71 -23.18 9.88
N PRO A 433 -1.71 -22.29 9.94
CA PRO A 433 -1.48 -20.86 10.16
C PRO A 433 -1.09 -20.54 11.60
N PHE A 434 -1.28 -21.47 12.56
CA PHE A 434 -0.92 -21.28 13.96
C PHE A 434 0.45 -21.88 14.29
N SER A 435 1.24 -22.25 13.27
CA SER A 435 2.52 -22.95 13.44
C SER A 435 3.59 -22.06 14.08
N ARG A 436 3.70 -22.11 15.42
CA ARG A 436 4.76 -21.46 16.22
C ARG A 436 6.17 -21.67 15.66
N VAL A 437 6.47 -22.84 15.08
CA VAL A 437 7.79 -23.15 14.49
C VAL A 437 8.07 -22.29 13.24
N MET A 438 7.06 -22.04 12.42
CA MET A 438 7.17 -21.15 11.26
C MET A 438 7.02 -19.68 11.64
N GLY A 439 6.24 -19.36 12.66
CA GLY A 439 6.16 -18.02 13.26
C GLY A 439 7.50 -17.56 13.86
N GLU A 440 8.22 -18.41 14.57
CA GLU A 440 9.57 -18.10 15.07
C GLU A 440 10.62 -18.01 13.95
N ARG A 441 10.49 -18.79 12.86
CA ARG A 441 11.30 -18.55 11.66
C ARG A 441 11.01 -17.17 11.07
N TYR A 442 9.73 -16.81 10.92
CA TYR A 442 9.33 -15.50 10.38
C TYR A 442 9.81 -14.33 11.26
N ARG A 443 9.66 -14.46 12.58
CA ARG A 443 10.22 -13.54 13.58
C ARG A 443 11.72 -13.36 13.36
N ARG A 444 12.48 -14.46 13.33
CA ARG A 444 13.95 -14.44 13.29
C ARG A 444 14.53 -14.01 11.95
N GLU A 445 14.02 -14.53 10.84
CA GLU A 445 14.64 -14.36 9.52
C GLU A 445 14.24 -13.05 8.82
N MET A 446 13.10 -12.47 9.20
CA MET A 446 12.54 -11.26 8.60
C MET A 446 12.33 -10.16 9.65
N LEU A 447 11.39 -10.33 10.60
CA LEU A 447 10.94 -9.21 11.44
C LEU A 447 12.01 -8.64 12.36
N ALA A 448 12.81 -9.50 13.00
CA ALA A 448 13.80 -9.11 14.01
C ALA A 448 14.92 -8.19 13.48
N HIS A 449 15.13 -8.15 12.17
CA HIS A 449 16.20 -7.38 11.54
C HIS A 449 15.81 -5.95 11.17
N GLY A 450 14.52 -5.66 10.93
CA GLY A 450 14.10 -4.39 10.35
C GLY A 450 14.89 -4.07 9.06
N GLY A 451 15.57 -2.93 9.02
CA GLY A 451 16.46 -2.54 7.92
C GLY A 451 17.91 -3.05 8.00
N SER A 452 18.30 -3.78 9.06
CA SER A 452 19.72 -4.06 9.32
C SER A 452 20.30 -5.26 8.56
N LYS A 453 19.48 -5.97 7.79
CA LYS A 453 19.84 -7.07 6.88
C LYS A 453 19.36 -6.71 5.48
N GLU A 454 20.02 -7.21 4.45
CA GLU A 454 19.57 -6.96 3.07
C GLU A 454 18.23 -7.69 2.81
N PRO A 455 17.22 -7.02 2.22
CA PRO A 455 15.89 -7.59 1.99
C PRO A 455 15.85 -8.94 1.28
N MET A 456 16.58 -9.13 0.19
CA MET A 456 16.58 -10.42 -0.51
C MET A 456 17.22 -11.52 0.34
N LEU A 457 18.24 -11.22 1.16
CA LEU A 457 18.77 -12.16 2.17
C LEU A 457 17.76 -12.50 3.28
N MET A 458 16.81 -11.61 3.60
CA MET A 458 15.70 -11.93 4.52
C MET A 458 14.68 -12.87 3.88
N VAL A 459 14.28 -12.61 2.63
CA VAL A 459 13.40 -13.48 1.85
C VAL A 459 14.03 -14.87 1.65
N GLN A 460 15.32 -14.93 1.32
CA GLN A 460 16.09 -16.18 1.22
C GLN A 460 16.14 -16.94 2.55
N GLY A 461 16.32 -16.23 3.67
CA GLY A 461 16.30 -16.82 5.01
C GLY A 461 14.95 -17.48 5.34
N MET A 462 13.84 -16.84 4.99
CA MET A 462 12.50 -17.40 5.23
C MET A 462 12.18 -18.59 4.31
N LEU A 463 12.32 -18.40 2.99
CA LEU A 463 11.99 -19.38 1.96
C LEU A 463 13.00 -20.53 1.83
N GLN A 464 14.21 -20.39 2.41
CA GLN A 464 15.32 -21.34 2.29
C GLN A 464 15.74 -21.64 0.82
N LYS A 465 15.44 -20.71 -0.10
CA LYS A 465 15.88 -20.72 -1.50
C LYS A 465 16.10 -19.31 -2.01
N ILE A 466 16.79 -19.18 -3.15
CA ILE A 466 16.89 -17.92 -3.91
C ILE A 466 15.70 -17.86 -4.88
N PRO A 467 14.72 -16.96 -4.70
CA PRO A 467 13.63 -16.79 -5.64
C PRO A 467 14.09 -16.04 -6.91
N THR A 468 13.53 -16.41 -8.06
CA THR A 468 13.71 -15.69 -9.33
C THR A 468 12.53 -14.76 -9.64
N ILE A 469 12.58 -14.03 -10.77
CA ILE A 469 11.45 -13.21 -11.23
C ILE A 469 10.25 -14.09 -11.60
N GLU A 470 10.51 -15.24 -12.22
CA GLU A 470 9.52 -16.24 -12.61
C GLU A 470 8.81 -16.79 -11.37
N ASP A 471 9.57 -17.14 -10.32
CA ASP A 471 9.06 -17.54 -9.00
C ASP A 471 8.05 -16.53 -8.43
N PHE A 472 8.37 -15.23 -8.48
CA PHE A 472 7.48 -14.18 -8.00
C PHE A 472 6.24 -13.99 -8.88
N VAL A 473 6.37 -14.16 -10.21
CA VAL A 473 5.21 -14.08 -11.11
C VAL A 473 4.29 -15.30 -10.94
N ASP A 474 4.84 -16.52 -10.92
CA ASP A 474 4.07 -17.73 -10.69
C ASP A 474 3.41 -17.71 -9.31
N ALA A 475 4.03 -17.09 -8.31
CA ALA A 475 3.40 -16.88 -7.02
C ALA A 475 2.09 -16.07 -7.09
N LEU A 476 2.06 -14.98 -7.86
CA LEU A 476 0.86 -14.17 -8.04
C LEU A 476 -0.22 -14.87 -8.89
N VAL A 477 0.20 -15.59 -9.94
CA VAL A 477 -0.72 -16.37 -10.80
C VAL A 477 -1.40 -17.50 -10.00
N LEU A 478 -0.64 -18.21 -9.16
CA LEU A 478 -1.14 -19.35 -8.38
C LEU A 478 -2.13 -18.95 -7.27
N ASP A 479 -2.04 -17.75 -6.69
CA ASP A 479 -3.01 -17.29 -5.68
C ASP A 479 -4.36 -16.98 -6.30
N LEU A 480 -4.37 -16.28 -7.44
CA LEU A 480 -5.58 -16.01 -8.21
C LEU A 480 -6.28 -17.33 -8.60
N ASP A 481 -5.53 -18.40 -8.88
CA ASP A 481 -6.05 -19.75 -9.16
C ASP A 481 -6.51 -20.50 -7.90
N ALA A 482 -6.03 -20.14 -6.71
CA ALA A 482 -6.46 -20.74 -5.44
C ALA A 482 -7.85 -20.25 -5.04
N GLU A 483 -8.13 -18.95 -5.14
CA GLU A 483 -9.45 -18.33 -4.92
C GLU A 483 -10.55 -18.99 -5.79
N VAL A 484 -10.20 -19.30 -7.03
CA VAL A 484 -11.08 -19.98 -7.99
C VAL A 484 -11.35 -21.43 -7.58
N LYS A 485 -10.36 -22.15 -7.00
CA LYS A 485 -10.57 -23.52 -6.54
C LYS A 485 -11.46 -23.59 -5.29
N SER A 486 -11.31 -22.68 -4.35
CA SER A 486 -12.23 -22.58 -3.20
C SER A 486 -13.69 -22.32 -3.59
N SER A 487 -13.94 -21.68 -4.74
CA SER A 487 -15.29 -21.46 -5.29
C SER A 487 -15.81 -22.60 -6.19
N PHE A 488 -15.05 -23.70 -6.35
CA PHE A 488 -15.44 -24.88 -7.14
C PHE A 488 -15.41 -26.23 -6.41
N GLN A 489 -14.88 -26.33 -5.18
CA GLN A 489 -14.78 -27.62 -4.48
C GLN A 489 -16.04 -28.04 -3.70
N ASP A 490 -16.92 -27.12 -3.31
CA ASP A 490 -18.20 -27.47 -2.69
C ASP A 490 -19.31 -27.56 -3.76
N LYS A 491 -19.57 -28.78 -4.23
CA LYS A 491 -20.58 -29.11 -5.26
C LYS A 491 -21.34 -30.40 -4.92
#